data_AF-A0A6P3FL76-F1
#
_entry.id   AF-A0A6P3FL76-F1
#
_cell.length_a   1.000
_cell.length_b   1.000
_cell.length_c   1.000
_cell.angle_alpha   90.00
_cell.angle_beta   90.00
_cell.angle_gamma   90.00
#
_symmetry.space_group_name_H-M   'P 1'
#
loop_
_entity.id
_entity.type
_entity.pdbx_description
1 polymer ?
#
loop_
_entity_poly.entity_id
_entity_poly.type
_entity_poly.pdbx_seq_one_letter_code
_entity_poly.pdbx_strand_id
1 'polypeptide(L)'
;MAGSRQSGPRARARQLFCALLLLLSHFVGGDGTGGDPAAVGSPGTPAAALHRRFEYKYSFKGPHLVQSDGNVPFWAHAGNAIPSSDQIRIAPSLKSQRGSVWTKAKAAFENWEVEVTFRVTGRGRIGADGLAIWYTENQGLEGPVFGSADMWNGVGIFFDSFDNDGKKNNPAIVVIGNNGQIHYDHQNDGASQALASCQRDFRNKPYPVRAKITYYQKTLTVMINNGFTPDKNDYEFCAKIENMIIPAQGHFGISAATGGLADDHDVLSFLTFQLTEPGKEPPTPDKEISEKEKEKYQEEFEHYQQELDKKKEEFQKDHPDLQGQPADDIFESVGDRELRQIFEGQNRIHLEIKQLNRQLDMILDEQRRYVSSLTEEVSKRGAGIPGHSGQISQQELDTVVKTQHEILRQVNEMKNSMSETIRLVSGIQHPGSAGGVYETTQHFMDIKEHLHIVKRDIDNLVQRNMPSNEKLKCPELPPFPSCLSTIHFVIFVVVQTVLFIGYIMYRTQQEAAAKKFF
;
A
#
# COMPACT_ATOMS: atom_id res chain seq x y z
N MET A 1 -22.95 -56.33 -50.57
CA MET A 1 -24.19 -55.92 -49.89
C MET A 1 -24.14 -54.42 -49.68
N ALA A 2 -25.30 -53.76 -49.79
CA ALA A 2 -25.55 -52.31 -49.85
C ALA A 2 -24.85 -51.48 -48.75
N GLY A 3 -24.60 -50.16 -48.87
CA GLY A 3 -24.89 -49.17 -49.92
C GLY A 3 -24.51 -47.75 -49.46
N SER A 4 -24.50 -46.78 -50.39
CA SER A 4 -24.79 -45.31 -50.27
C SER A 4 -24.05 -44.50 -49.16
N ARG A 5 -23.39 -43.36 -49.38
CA ARG A 5 -23.81 -42.15 -50.13
C ARG A 5 -22.66 -41.10 -50.18
N GLN A 6 -22.71 -40.24 -51.18
CA GLN A 6 -21.79 -39.13 -51.51
C GLN A 6 -21.80 -37.96 -50.50
N SER A 7 -20.68 -37.19 -50.42
CA SER A 7 -20.72 -35.71 -50.47
C SER A 7 -19.32 -35.12 -50.78
N GLY A 8 -19.31 -34.07 -51.63
CA GLY A 8 -18.12 -33.39 -52.17
C GLY A 8 -17.74 -32.08 -51.46
N PRO A 9 -16.84 -31.26 -52.05
CA PRO A 9 -16.08 -30.23 -51.34
C PRO A 9 -16.74 -28.85 -51.37
N ARG A 10 -16.83 -28.17 -50.21
CA ARG A 10 -17.16 -26.73 -50.09
C ARG A 10 -16.43 -26.10 -48.89
N ALA A 11 -15.24 -25.56 -49.12
CA ALA A 11 -14.59 -24.63 -48.17
C ALA A 11 -13.54 -23.73 -48.86
N ARG A 12 -13.92 -23.05 -49.95
CA ARG A 12 -13.16 -21.94 -50.54
C ARG A 12 -14.14 -20.93 -51.15
N ALA A 13 -14.82 -20.16 -50.30
CA ALA A 13 -15.69 -19.05 -50.76
C ALA A 13 -15.95 -17.96 -49.69
N ARG A 14 -15.25 -17.95 -48.55
CA ARG A 14 -15.53 -17.00 -47.44
C ARG A 14 -14.41 -16.02 -47.08
N GLN A 15 -13.31 -15.98 -47.84
CA GLN A 15 -12.18 -15.06 -47.56
C GLN A 15 -12.07 -13.85 -48.49
N LEU A 16 -13.01 -13.64 -49.43
CA LEU A 16 -12.93 -12.54 -50.41
C LEU A 16 -13.96 -11.42 -50.22
N PHE A 17 -14.77 -11.44 -49.15
CA PHE A 17 -15.85 -10.45 -48.95
C PHE A 17 -15.59 -9.42 -47.84
N CYS A 18 -14.50 -9.51 -47.07
CA CYS A 18 -14.17 -8.52 -46.03
C CYS A 18 -13.15 -7.45 -46.46
N ALA A 19 -12.55 -7.56 -47.65
CA ALA A 19 -11.49 -6.64 -48.09
C ALA A 19 -11.97 -5.42 -48.90
N LEU A 20 -13.29 -5.27 -49.15
CA LEU A 20 -13.81 -4.23 -50.04
C LEU A 20 -14.58 -3.09 -49.34
N LEU A 21 -14.68 -3.09 -48.01
CA LEU A 21 -15.50 -2.13 -47.25
C LEU A 21 -14.69 -1.10 -46.43
N LEU A 22 -13.36 -1.06 -46.58
CA LEU A 22 -12.48 -0.13 -45.86
C LEU A 22 -11.82 0.95 -46.75
N LEU A 23 -12.27 1.10 -48.00
CA LEU A 23 -11.67 2.04 -48.97
C LEU A 23 -12.57 3.20 -49.41
N LEU A 24 -13.70 3.46 -48.71
CA LEU A 24 -14.64 4.53 -49.09
C LEU A 24 -15.10 5.40 -47.91
N SER A 25 -14.16 5.95 -47.15
CA SER A 25 -14.44 7.03 -46.18
C SER A 25 -13.35 8.10 -46.13
N HIS A 26 -12.82 8.45 -47.32
CA HIS A 26 -12.16 9.72 -47.53
C HIS A 26 -12.87 10.50 -48.62
N PHE A 27 -13.02 11.81 -48.37
CA PHE A 27 -13.71 12.86 -49.13
C PHE A 27 -15.22 12.97 -48.93
N VAL A 28 -15.65 14.00 -48.20
CA VAL A 28 -16.32 15.20 -48.73
C VAL A 28 -16.39 16.26 -47.61
N GLY A 29 -15.92 17.48 -47.90
CA GLY A 29 -16.07 18.65 -47.03
C GLY A 29 -17.35 19.44 -47.32
N GLY A 30 -17.63 20.46 -46.49
CA GLY A 30 -18.67 21.45 -46.75
C GLY A 30 -18.94 22.38 -45.57
N ASP A 31 -18.62 23.66 -45.77
CA ASP A 31 -18.97 24.84 -44.97
C ASP A 31 -20.47 24.98 -44.66
N GLY A 32 -20.81 25.68 -43.57
CA GLY A 32 -22.18 26.16 -43.33
C GLY A 32 -22.42 26.79 -41.96
N THR A 33 -22.35 28.12 -41.91
CA THR A 33 -22.71 29.02 -40.81
C THR A 33 -24.19 28.96 -40.39
N GLY A 34 -24.48 29.12 -39.08
CA GLY A 34 -25.65 29.89 -38.62
C GLY A 34 -26.53 29.27 -37.53
N GLY A 35 -26.58 29.93 -36.36
CA GLY A 35 -27.81 30.14 -35.58
C GLY A 35 -28.09 29.20 -34.39
N ASP A 36 -27.85 29.71 -33.18
CA ASP A 36 -28.44 29.21 -31.93
C ASP A 36 -29.99 29.24 -31.98
N PRO A 37 -30.66 28.32 -31.25
CA PRO A 37 -31.25 28.78 -30.01
C PRO A 37 -31.10 27.80 -28.84
N ALA A 38 -30.87 28.39 -27.67
CA ALA A 38 -30.96 27.88 -26.30
C ALA A 38 -31.57 26.47 -26.12
N ALA A 39 -30.76 25.55 -25.59
CA ALA A 39 -31.22 24.33 -24.93
C ALA A 39 -30.52 24.15 -23.58
N VAL A 40 -31.34 23.77 -22.61
CA VAL A 40 -31.10 23.63 -21.18
C VAL A 40 -30.15 22.46 -20.88
N GLY A 41 -29.23 22.67 -19.93
CA GLY A 41 -28.61 21.63 -19.10
C GLY A 41 -27.58 20.76 -19.79
N SER A 42 -26.30 21.16 -19.74
CA SER A 42 -25.19 20.23 -19.97
C SER A 42 -24.66 19.71 -18.63
N PRO A 43 -24.48 18.40 -18.47
CA PRO A 43 -23.87 17.81 -17.28
C PRO A 43 -22.42 18.30 -17.18
N GLY A 44 -21.94 18.49 -15.96
CA GLY A 44 -20.64 19.08 -15.65
C GLY A 44 -19.53 18.56 -16.57
N THR A 45 -18.77 19.50 -17.12
CA THR A 45 -17.51 19.26 -17.82
C THR A 45 -16.72 18.20 -17.05
N PRO A 46 -16.29 17.09 -17.67
CA PRO A 46 -15.39 16.17 -16.99
C PRO A 46 -14.19 16.99 -16.54
N ALA A 47 -13.93 16.97 -15.22
CA ALA A 47 -12.77 17.64 -14.65
C ALA A 47 -11.56 17.23 -15.49
N ALA A 48 -10.96 18.20 -16.19
CA ALA A 48 -9.90 17.91 -17.13
C ALA A 48 -8.78 17.17 -16.39
N ALA A 49 -8.47 15.95 -16.83
CA ALA A 49 -7.57 15.06 -16.12
C ALA A 49 -6.15 15.65 -16.12
N LEU A 50 -5.45 15.50 -15.00
CA LEU A 50 -4.04 15.89 -14.88
C LEU A 50 -3.21 15.16 -15.94
N HIS A 51 -2.52 15.92 -16.79
CA HIS A 51 -1.67 15.33 -17.83
C HIS A 51 -0.34 14.84 -17.22
N ARG A 52 0.02 13.58 -17.49
CA ARG A 52 1.25 12.94 -17.03
C ARG A 52 2.15 12.63 -18.23
N ARG A 53 3.34 13.24 -18.28
CA ARG A 53 4.37 12.97 -19.31
C ARG A 53 5.48 12.13 -18.71
N PHE A 54 5.78 10.97 -19.29
CA PHE A 54 6.88 10.13 -18.83
C PHE A 54 8.24 10.73 -19.19
N GLU A 55 9.16 10.73 -18.23
CA GLU A 55 10.47 11.39 -18.31
C GLU A 55 11.61 10.36 -18.28
N TYR A 56 12.01 9.88 -19.45
CA TYR A 56 12.99 8.80 -19.58
C TYR A 56 14.39 9.18 -19.04
N LYS A 57 14.82 10.44 -19.17
CA LYS A 57 16.11 10.95 -18.67
C LYS A 57 16.23 10.86 -17.14
N TYR A 58 15.12 10.72 -16.43
CA TYR A 58 15.04 10.61 -14.98
C TYR A 58 14.40 9.30 -14.54
N SER A 59 14.49 8.25 -15.36
CA SER A 59 13.85 6.96 -15.08
C SER A 59 14.80 5.79 -15.38
N PHE A 60 14.59 4.66 -14.69
CA PHE A 60 15.18 3.36 -15.04
C PHE A 60 14.19 2.24 -14.67
N LYS A 61 14.26 1.11 -15.40
CA LYS A 61 13.52 -0.12 -15.08
C LYS A 61 14.15 -1.31 -15.82
N GLY A 62 13.97 -2.52 -15.30
CA GLY A 62 14.22 -3.75 -16.05
C GLY A 62 13.12 -4.08 -17.07
N PRO A 63 13.32 -5.10 -17.93
CA PRO A 63 14.60 -5.80 -18.14
C PRO A 63 15.60 -4.94 -18.94
N HIS A 64 16.89 -5.29 -18.90
CA HIS A 64 18.01 -4.57 -19.53
C HIS A 64 18.29 -3.19 -18.94
N LEU A 65 18.17 -3.07 -17.62
CA LEU A 65 18.45 -1.85 -16.87
C LEU A 65 19.90 -1.37 -17.07
N VAL A 66 20.85 -2.31 -17.16
CA VAL A 66 22.29 -2.07 -17.25
C VAL A 66 22.79 -2.30 -18.67
N GLN A 67 23.61 -1.36 -19.14
CA GLN A 67 24.33 -1.45 -20.41
C GLN A 67 25.52 -2.43 -20.32
N SER A 68 26.08 -2.83 -21.45
CA SER A 68 27.21 -3.77 -21.52
C SER A 68 28.48 -3.27 -20.80
N ASP A 69 28.58 -1.97 -20.54
CA ASP A 69 29.66 -1.32 -19.79
C ASP A 69 29.41 -1.27 -18.26
N GLY A 70 28.29 -1.82 -17.78
CA GLY A 70 27.92 -1.81 -16.36
C GLY A 70 27.20 -0.53 -15.91
N ASN A 71 26.98 0.45 -16.81
CA ASN A 71 26.32 1.70 -16.45
C ASN A 71 24.80 1.61 -16.57
N VAL A 72 24.13 2.44 -15.75
CA VAL A 72 22.69 2.71 -15.88
C VAL A 72 22.53 4.00 -16.71
N PRO A 73 21.84 3.98 -17.85
CA PRO A 73 21.66 5.18 -18.69
C PRO A 73 21.10 6.35 -17.88
N PHE A 74 21.65 7.56 -18.04
CA PHE A 74 21.25 8.79 -17.33
C PHE A 74 21.43 8.83 -15.80
N TRP A 75 21.80 7.71 -15.18
CA TRP A 75 22.00 7.61 -13.73
C TRP A 75 23.48 7.32 -13.40
N ALA A 76 23.93 7.80 -12.25
CA ALA A 76 25.22 7.50 -11.65
C ALA A 76 24.98 6.68 -10.39
N HIS A 77 25.64 5.52 -10.26
CA HIS A 77 25.63 4.72 -9.04
C HIS A 77 26.96 4.89 -8.29
N ALA A 78 26.92 4.82 -6.97
CA ALA A 78 28.08 5.04 -6.10
C ALA A 78 28.05 4.10 -4.88
N GLY A 79 29.20 3.97 -4.22
CA GLY A 79 29.37 3.12 -3.04
C GLY A 79 29.26 1.63 -3.40
N ASN A 80 28.45 0.90 -2.62
CA ASN A 80 28.20 -0.53 -2.76
C ASN A 80 27.00 -0.87 -3.64
N ALA A 81 26.48 0.10 -4.40
CA ALA A 81 25.38 -0.16 -5.33
C ALA A 81 25.82 -1.07 -6.48
N ILE A 82 25.08 -2.14 -6.72
CA ILE A 82 25.35 -3.16 -7.74
C ILE A 82 24.17 -3.21 -8.72
N PRO A 83 24.30 -2.57 -9.89
CA PRO A 83 23.30 -2.67 -10.95
C PRO A 83 23.29 -4.07 -11.60
N SER A 84 22.10 -4.65 -11.82
CA SER A 84 21.85 -5.86 -12.60
C SER A 84 20.87 -5.59 -13.75
N SER A 85 20.58 -6.60 -14.58
CA SER A 85 19.67 -6.44 -15.72
C SER A 85 18.23 -6.11 -15.34
N ASP A 86 17.80 -6.50 -14.14
CA ASP A 86 16.42 -6.49 -13.66
C ASP A 86 16.18 -5.53 -12.49
N GLN A 87 17.22 -5.23 -11.71
CA GLN A 87 17.15 -4.37 -10.54
C GLN A 87 18.52 -3.72 -10.25
N ILE A 88 18.56 -2.83 -9.26
CA ILE A 88 19.80 -2.34 -8.66
C ILE A 88 19.76 -2.71 -7.19
N ARG A 89 20.73 -3.50 -6.73
CA ARG A 89 20.95 -3.70 -5.30
C ARG A 89 21.72 -2.52 -4.75
N ILE A 90 21.04 -1.62 -4.05
CA ILE A 90 21.63 -0.37 -3.56
C ILE A 90 22.56 -0.66 -2.39
N ALA A 91 22.11 -1.48 -1.43
CA ALA A 91 22.93 -1.94 -0.32
C ALA A 91 22.67 -3.45 -0.09
N PRO A 92 23.70 -4.31 -0.17
CA PRO A 92 23.53 -5.73 0.09
C PRO A 92 23.42 -6.02 1.60
N SER A 93 22.92 -7.21 1.94
CA SER A 93 22.83 -7.75 3.31
C SER A 93 24.19 -8.09 3.96
N LEU A 94 25.19 -7.24 3.73
CA LEU A 94 26.47 -7.18 4.42
C LEU A 94 26.46 -6.02 5.41
N LYS A 95 27.32 -6.07 6.43
CA LYS A 95 27.41 -5.00 7.43
C LYS A 95 28.03 -3.73 6.85
N SER A 96 27.60 -2.58 7.36
CA SER A 96 28.23 -1.27 7.08
C SER A 96 28.33 -0.93 5.60
N GLN A 97 27.29 -1.24 4.83
CA GLN A 97 27.22 -0.93 3.40
C GLN A 97 26.52 0.40 3.19
N ARG A 98 26.93 1.11 2.14
CA ARG A 98 26.30 2.36 1.70
C ARG A 98 26.30 2.38 0.18
N GLY A 99 25.16 2.63 -0.42
CA GLY A 99 25.08 2.82 -1.85
C GLY A 99 24.02 3.83 -2.23
N SER A 100 24.19 4.41 -3.40
CA SER A 100 23.24 5.37 -3.95
C SER A 100 23.20 5.33 -5.46
N VAL A 101 22.09 5.77 -6.03
CA VAL A 101 21.87 5.92 -7.46
C VAL A 101 21.18 7.26 -7.68
N TRP A 102 21.78 8.13 -8.49
CA TRP A 102 21.35 9.51 -8.71
C TRP A 102 21.27 9.85 -10.19
N THR A 103 20.27 10.64 -10.57
CA THR A 103 20.18 11.21 -11.92
C THR A 103 21.38 12.11 -12.21
N LYS A 104 21.98 11.98 -13.40
CA LYS A 104 23.14 12.79 -13.82
C LYS A 104 22.77 14.25 -14.09
N ALA A 105 21.57 14.49 -14.60
CA ALA A 105 21.03 15.83 -14.87
C ALA A 105 20.06 16.28 -13.77
N LYS A 106 19.88 17.59 -13.62
CA LYS A 106 18.85 18.18 -12.75
C LYS A 106 17.52 18.28 -13.51
N ALA A 107 16.45 17.79 -12.91
CA ALA A 107 15.09 18.03 -13.34
C ALA A 107 14.64 19.43 -12.95
N ALA A 108 13.92 20.11 -13.84
CA ALA A 108 13.38 21.46 -13.64
C ALA A 108 11.84 21.44 -13.76
N PHE A 109 11.18 20.55 -13.01
CA PHE A 109 9.73 20.34 -13.09
C PHE A 109 9.02 21.13 -11.99
N GLU A 110 8.07 21.99 -12.36
CA GLU A 110 7.19 22.66 -11.38
C GLU A 110 6.36 21.65 -10.59
N ASN A 111 5.85 20.62 -11.29
CA ASN A 111 5.06 19.55 -10.72
C ASN A 111 5.56 18.21 -11.28
N TRP A 112 5.72 17.21 -10.42
CA TRP A 112 6.26 15.92 -10.79
C TRP A 112 5.68 14.80 -9.93
N GLU A 113 5.78 13.58 -10.46
CA GLU A 113 5.46 12.35 -9.75
C GLU A 113 6.56 11.33 -10.01
N VAL A 114 6.97 10.60 -8.97
CA VAL A 114 7.86 9.46 -9.10
C VAL A 114 7.18 8.21 -8.57
N GLU A 115 7.27 7.12 -9.33
CA GLU A 115 6.84 5.78 -8.94
C GLU A 115 8.09 4.90 -8.78
N VAL A 116 8.40 4.55 -7.54
CA VAL A 116 9.57 3.75 -7.18
C VAL A 116 9.10 2.36 -6.74
N THR A 117 9.62 1.33 -7.38
CA THR A 117 9.32 -0.08 -7.04
C THR A 117 10.55 -0.72 -6.44
N PHE A 118 10.44 -1.26 -5.23
CA PHE A 118 11.58 -1.78 -4.48
C PHE A 118 11.22 -2.99 -3.63
N ARG A 119 12.26 -3.67 -3.11
CA ARG A 119 12.19 -4.74 -2.13
C ARG A 119 13.22 -4.48 -1.03
N VAL A 120 12.82 -4.63 0.23
CA VAL A 120 13.73 -4.70 1.38
C VAL A 120 13.60 -6.09 1.97
N THR A 121 14.66 -6.88 1.91
CA THR A 121 14.62 -8.31 2.25
C THR A 121 15.68 -8.66 3.28
N GLY A 122 15.27 -9.34 4.35
CA GLY A 122 16.13 -9.70 5.47
C GLY A 122 15.73 -11.04 6.09
N ARG A 123 16.72 -11.78 6.61
CA ARG A 123 16.48 -13.10 7.22
C ARG A 123 15.66 -13.04 8.52
N GLY A 124 15.65 -11.90 9.20
CA GLY A 124 15.01 -11.72 10.50
C GLY A 124 13.78 -10.82 10.47
N ARG A 125 13.01 -10.87 11.56
CA ARG A 125 11.89 -9.93 11.81
C ARG A 125 12.33 -8.48 11.94
N ILE A 126 13.59 -8.26 12.34
CA ILE A 126 14.21 -6.94 12.45
C ILE A 126 15.32 -6.87 11.41
N GLY A 127 15.45 -5.71 10.77
CA GLY A 127 16.49 -5.41 9.79
C GLY A 127 16.92 -3.95 9.92
N ALA A 128 17.94 -3.56 9.17
CA ALA A 128 18.49 -2.22 9.21
C ALA A 128 19.26 -1.89 7.91
N ASP A 129 19.51 -0.62 7.59
CA ASP A 129 18.94 0.57 8.26
C ASP A 129 17.69 1.02 7.51
N GLY A 130 17.71 0.92 6.18
CA GLY A 130 16.57 1.23 5.33
C GLY A 130 17.03 1.85 4.01
N LEU A 131 16.10 2.53 3.34
CA LEU A 131 16.38 3.28 2.11
C LEU A 131 15.77 4.68 2.15
N ALA A 132 16.26 5.55 1.28
CA ALA A 132 15.79 6.93 1.14
C ALA A 132 15.56 7.27 -0.33
N ILE A 133 14.44 7.93 -0.63
CA ILE A 133 14.15 8.50 -1.95
C ILE A 133 14.32 10.02 -1.85
N TRP A 134 14.99 10.61 -2.84
CA TRP A 134 15.45 11.99 -2.78
C TRP A 134 14.97 12.83 -3.96
N TYR A 135 14.67 14.09 -3.67
CA TYR A 135 14.71 15.19 -4.64
C TYR A 135 15.50 16.35 -4.01
N THR A 136 16.71 16.58 -4.49
CA THR A 136 17.67 17.51 -3.85
C THR A 136 18.44 18.34 -4.87
N GLU A 137 18.86 19.54 -4.51
CA GLU A 137 19.60 20.45 -5.39
C GLU A 137 20.91 19.82 -5.91
N ASN A 138 21.61 19.07 -5.06
CA ASN A 138 22.88 18.41 -5.37
C ASN A 138 22.75 16.90 -5.23
N GLN A 139 23.58 16.14 -5.95
CA GLN A 139 23.69 14.69 -5.78
C GLN A 139 24.31 14.38 -4.40
N GLY A 140 23.66 13.50 -3.63
CA GLY A 140 24.19 12.95 -2.38
C GLY A 140 24.88 11.61 -2.60
N LEU A 141 26.00 11.59 -3.34
CA LEU A 141 26.62 10.34 -3.80
C LEU A 141 26.98 9.38 -2.65
N GLU A 142 27.41 9.91 -1.51
CA GLU A 142 27.74 9.10 -0.34
C GLU A 142 27.55 9.90 0.96
N GLY A 143 27.17 9.22 2.04
CA GLY A 143 27.18 9.78 3.38
C GLY A 143 26.46 8.91 4.41
N PRO A 144 26.26 9.43 5.63
CA PRO A 144 25.72 8.64 6.75
C PRO A 144 24.19 8.49 6.71
N VAL A 145 23.45 9.28 5.93
CA VAL A 145 21.98 9.30 5.96
C VAL A 145 21.46 8.32 4.92
N PHE A 146 21.18 7.09 5.35
CA PHE A 146 20.76 5.99 4.47
C PHE A 146 21.66 5.87 3.23
N GLY A 147 22.97 6.06 3.39
CA GLY A 147 23.97 5.97 2.32
C GLY A 147 24.20 7.26 1.53
N SER A 148 23.49 8.35 1.84
CA SER A 148 23.59 9.67 1.19
C SER A 148 24.14 10.74 2.14
N ALA A 149 24.50 11.89 1.57
CA ALA A 149 25.04 13.05 2.28
C ALA A 149 24.07 13.58 3.37
N ASP A 150 24.65 14.05 4.48
CA ASP A 150 23.91 14.44 5.69
C ASP A 150 23.17 15.79 5.56
N MET A 151 23.74 16.72 4.81
CA MET A 151 23.11 18.02 4.55
C MET A 151 22.64 18.07 3.11
N TRP A 152 21.33 18.19 2.91
CA TRP A 152 20.71 18.34 1.60
C TRP A 152 19.84 19.59 1.54
N ASN A 153 19.73 20.18 0.36
CA ASN A 153 18.72 21.19 0.06
C ASN A 153 17.62 20.54 -0.78
N GLY A 154 16.44 20.32 -0.20
CA GLY A 154 15.34 19.59 -0.82
C GLY A 154 14.62 18.67 0.15
N VAL A 155 14.19 17.50 -0.33
CA VAL A 155 13.40 16.53 0.44
C VAL A 155 13.99 15.12 0.37
N GLY A 156 14.00 14.45 1.52
CA GLY A 156 14.21 13.01 1.65
C GLY A 156 12.93 12.33 2.16
N ILE A 157 12.57 11.21 1.54
CA ILE A 157 11.51 10.30 1.99
C ILE A 157 12.20 9.03 2.46
N PHE A 158 12.28 8.87 3.77
CA PHE A 158 12.97 7.78 4.45
C PHE A 158 12.04 6.61 4.67
N PHE A 159 12.51 5.42 4.35
CA PHE A 159 11.90 4.13 4.64
C PHE A 159 12.78 3.49 5.69
N ASP A 160 12.51 3.85 6.94
CA ASP A 160 13.32 3.47 8.09
C ASP A 160 12.85 2.13 8.65
N SER A 161 13.75 1.16 8.69
CA SER A 161 13.46 -0.20 9.15
C SER A 161 13.89 -0.48 10.58
N PHE A 162 14.84 0.31 11.09
CA PHE A 162 15.46 0.07 12.38
C PHE A 162 14.97 1.11 13.39
N ASP A 163 14.69 0.66 14.61
CA ASP A 163 14.18 1.51 15.69
C ASP A 163 15.36 1.95 16.54
N ASN A 164 16.02 3.08 16.17
CA ASN A 164 17.18 3.56 16.91
C ASN A 164 16.77 4.17 18.27
N ASP A 165 15.56 4.72 18.35
CA ASP A 165 15.08 5.46 19.53
C ASP A 165 14.30 4.61 20.55
N GLY A 166 13.99 3.37 20.18
CA GLY A 166 13.35 2.36 21.02
C GLY A 166 11.85 2.57 21.24
N LYS A 167 11.19 3.44 20.45
CA LYS A 167 9.76 3.75 20.60
C LYS A 167 8.84 2.73 19.91
N LYS A 168 9.38 1.73 19.22
CA LYS A 168 8.65 0.60 18.60
C LYS A 168 7.64 1.04 17.54
N ASN A 169 7.99 2.06 16.76
CA ASN A 169 7.19 2.66 15.69
C ASN A 169 7.74 2.37 14.28
N ASN A 170 8.70 1.44 14.16
CA ASN A 170 9.37 1.09 12.91
C ASN A 170 8.89 -0.32 12.44
N PRO A 171 8.84 -0.60 11.12
CA PRO A 171 9.26 0.27 10.03
C PRO A 171 8.35 1.48 9.80
N ALA A 172 8.98 2.62 9.57
CA ALA A 172 8.32 3.92 9.41
C ALA A 172 8.70 4.54 8.06
N ILE A 173 7.78 5.31 7.50
CA ILE A 173 8.03 6.15 6.34
C ILE A 173 7.97 7.60 6.80
N VAL A 174 9.05 8.34 6.64
CA VAL A 174 9.21 9.69 7.20
C VAL A 174 9.63 10.66 6.10
N VAL A 175 8.94 11.79 5.99
CA VAL A 175 9.28 12.86 5.05
C VAL A 175 10.00 13.96 5.80
N ILE A 176 11.21 14.32 5.35
CA ILE A 176 12.03 15.37 5.95
C ILE A 176 12.51 16.33 4.86
N GLY A 177 12.17 17.60 5.04
CA GLY A 177 12.73 18.70 4.27
C GLY A 177 13.98 19.25 4.93
N ASN A 178 14.95 19.67 4.12
CA ASN A 178 16.16 20.32 4.60
C ASN A 178 16.56 21.44 3.64
N ASN A 179 17.13 22.52 4.17
CA ASN A 179 17.58 23.70 3.44
C ASN A 179 19.11 23.73 3.25
N GLY A 180 19.79 22.63 3.54
CA GLY A 180 21.23 22.48 3.49
C GLY A 180 21.96 22.82 4.79
N GLN A 181 21.24 23.09 5.89
CA GLN A 181 21.84 23.48 7.18
C GLN A 181 21.55 22.52 8.34
N ILE A 182 20.60 21.60 8.16
CA ILE A 182 20.15 20.71 9.23
C ILE A 182 20.93 19.39 9.12
N HIS A 183 21.53 18.95 10.22
CA HIS A 183 22.11 17.60 10.34
C HIS A 183 21.00 16.60 10.67
N TYR A 184 20.97 15.45 10.01
CA TYR A 184 19.94 14.44 10.27
C TYR A 184 20.16 13.75 11.61
N ASP A 185 19.12 13.71 12.44
CA ASP A 185 19.16 13.08 13.76
C ASP A 185 18.85 11.57 13.68
N HIS A 186 19.84 10.79 13.25
CA HIS A 186 19.71 9.34 13.12
C HIS A 186 19.51 8.61 14.46
N GLN A 187 19.84 9.22 15.60
CA GLN A 187 19.64 8.58 16.91
C GLN A 187 18.17 8.58 17.33
N ASN A 188 17.39 9.54 16.81
CA ASN A 188 15.97 9.68 17.09
C ASN A 188 15.10 9.44 15.84
N ASP A 189 15.59 8.66 14.87
CA ASP A 189 14.92 8.35 13.59
C ASP A 189 14.44 9.59 12.81
N GLY A 190 15.07 10.75 13.03
CA GLY A 190 14.63 12.04 12.50
C GLY A 190 13.26 12.52 13.01
N ALA A 191 12.74 11.97 14.11
CA ALA A 191 11.39 12.25 14.62
C ALA A 191 11.15 13.74 14.93
N SER A 192 12.18 14.45 15.40
CA SER A 192 12.13 15.90 15.66
C SER A 192 12.13 16.76 14.38
N GLN A 193 12.48 16.16 13.24
CA GLN A 193 12.65 16.81 11.93
C GLN A 193 11.58 16.37 10.92
N ALA A 194 10.76 15.38 11.29
CA ALA A 194 9.70 14.84 10.46
C ALA A 194 8.62 15.90 10.16
N LEU A 195 8.38 16.16 8.87
CA LEU A 195 7.26 16.99 8.42
C LEU A 195 5.95 16.20 8.40
N ALA A 196 6.03 14.92 8.03
CA ALA A 196 4.94 13.96 8.12
C ALA A 196 5.52 12.54 8.11
N SER A 197 4.78 11.57 8.65
CA SER A 197 5.19 10.16 8.68
C SER A 197 4.00 9.23 8.68
N CYS A 198 4.20 7.98 8.28
CA CYS A 198 3.26 6.89 8.51
C CYS A 198 3.98 5.60 8.92
N GLN A 199 3.27 4.69 9.59
CA GLN A 199 3.80 3.38 9.93
C GLN A 199 3.38 2.38 8.86
N ARG A 200 4.37 1.83 8.15
CA ARG A 200 4.17 0.81 7.13
C ARG A 200 5.36 -0.13 7.19
N ASP A 201 5.11 -1.36 7.60
CA ASP A 201 6.07 -2.42 7.38
C ASP A 201 6.18 -2.68 5.87
N PHE A 202 7.34 -2.37 5.29
CA PHE A 202 7.68 -2.56 3.88
C PHE A 202 8.69 -3.70 3.65
N ARG A 203 9.07 -4.43 4.71
CA ARG A 203 10.07 -5.50 4.64
C ARG A 203 9.43 -6.83 4.29
N ASN A 204 10.20 -7.69 3.62
CA ASN A 204 9.84 -9.09 3.36
C ASN A 204 8.44 -9.29 2.77
N LYS A 205 8.02 -8.38 1.88
CA LYS A 205 6.71 -8.44 1.22
C LYS A 205 6.71 -9.40 0.03
N PRO A 206 5.60 -10.11 -0.23
CA PRO A 206 5.52 -11.07 -1.32
C PRO A 206 5.71 -10.38 -2.69
N TYR A 207 5.01 -9.27 -2.92
CA TYR A 207 5.18 -8.45 -4.10
C TYR A 207 6.07 -7.23 -3.82
N PRO A 208 6.69 -6.65 -4.86
CA PRO A 208 7.49 -5.44 -4.68
C PRO A 208 6.64 -4.31 -4.09
N VAL A 209 7.19 -3.63 -3.08
CA VAL A 209 6.59 -2.42 -2.51
C VAL A 209 6.72 -1.30 -3.54
N ARG A 210 5.69 -0.44 -3.63
CA ARG A 210 5.71 0.71 -4.53
C ARG A 210 5.45 1.98 -3.75
N ALA A 211 6.30 2.96 -3.94
CA ALA A 211 6.09 4.32 -3.45
C ALA A 211 5.76 5.24 -4.62
N LYS A 212 4.62 5.91 -4.54
CA LYS A 212 4.24 6.99 -5.44
C LYS A 212 4.32 8.31 -4.68
N ILE A 213 5.28 9.14 -5.08
CA ILE A 213 5.55 10.43 -4.44
C ILE A 213 5.20 11.51 -5.47
N THR A 214 4.24 12.34 -5.12
CA THR A 214 3.69 13.37 -6.01
C THR A 214 3.95 14.74 -5.41
N TYR A 215 4.66 15.61 -6.14
CA TYR A 215 4.77 17.03 -5.83
C TYR A 215 3.90 17.81 -6.83
N TYR A 216 2.76 18.30 -6.38
CA TYR A 216 1.80 19.02 -7.20
C TYR A 216 1.25 20.23 -6.46
N GLN A 217 1.30 21.41 -7.07
CA GLN A 217 0.81 22.67 -6.48
C GLN A 217 1.37 22.91 -5.07
N LYS A 218 2.71 22.76 -4.92
CA LYS A 218 3.43 22.88 -3.65
C LYS A 218 2.99 21.90 -2.56
N THR A 219 2.28 20.84 -2.93
CA THR A 219 1.85 19.78 -2.01
C THR A 219 2.62 18.52 -2.33
N LEU A 220 3.35 17.98 -1.35
CA LEU A 220 3.99 16.67 -1.46
C LEU A 220 3.07 15.61 -0.85
N THR A 221 2.75 14.57 -1.62
CA THR A 221 1.94 13.44 -1.19
C THR A 221 2.70 12.15 -1.38
N VAL A 222 2.69 11.27 -0.38
CA VAL A 222 3.29 9.94 -0.41
C VAL A 222 2.19 8.91 -0.32
N MET A 223 2.13 8.04 -1.33
CA MET A 223 1.19 6.93 -1.43
C MET A 223 1.99 5.62 -1.54
N ILE A 224 1.57 4.57 -0.84
CA ILE A 224 2.31 3.31 -0.74
C ILE A 224 1.42 2.14 -1.13
N ASN A 225 1.89 1.32 -2.07
CA ASN A 225 1.42 -0.05 -2.23
C ASN A 225 2.31 -0.94 -1.35
N ASN A 226 1.70 -1.58 -0.36
CA ASN A 226 2.44 -2.30 0.68
C ASN A 226 2.86 -3.74 0.28
N GLY A 227 2.81 -4.08 -1.02
CA GLY A 227 3.37 -5.32 -1.55
C GLY A 227 2.58 -6.59 -1.23
N PHE A 228 1.29 -6.49 -0.85
CA PHE A 228 0.42 -7.65 -0.61
C PHE A 228 -0.33 -8.13 -1.85
N THR A 229 -0.42 -7.29 -2.88
CA THR A 229 -1.11 -7.61 -4.14
C THR A 229 -0.16 -7.43 -5.33
N PRO A 230 -0.37 -8.17 -6.44
CA PRO A 230 0.35 -7.92 -7.69
C PRO A 230 -0.14 -6.66 -8.42
N ASP A 231 -1.29 -6.11 -8.03
CA ASP A 231 -1.85 -4.90 -8.64
C ASP A 231 -0.95 -3.71 -8.36
N LYS A 232 -0.35 -3.15 -9.41
CA LYS A 232 0.59 -2.02 -9.30
C LYS A 232 -0.08 -0.72 -8.86
N ASN A 233 -1.41 -0.64 -8.93
CA ASN A 233 -2.18 0.57 -8.67
C ASN A 233 -2.87 0.60 -7.30
N ASP A 234 -2.76 -0.46 -6.47
CA ASP A 234 -3.34 -0.50 -5.12
C ASP A 234 -2.52 0.33 -4.12
N TYR A 235 -2.61 1.64 -4.27
CA TYR A 235 -1.93 2.62 -3.42
C TYR A 235 -2.80 3.05 -2.25
N GLU A 236 -2.19 3.12 -1.07
CA GLU A 236 -2.78 3.65 0.15
C GLU A 236 -2.10 4.94 0.58
N PHE A 237 -2.87 5.84 1.20
CA PHE A 237 -2.33 7.08 1.73
C PHE A 237 -1.32 6.82 2.86
N CYS A 238 -0.18 7.52 2.81
CA CYS A 238 0.81 7.53 3.88
C CYS A 238 0.96 8.91 4.50
N ALA A 239 1.40 9.91 3.71
CA ALA A 239 1.72 11.23 4.22
C ALA A 239 1.39 12.34 3.21
N LYS A 240 1.08 13.55 3.72
CA LYS A 240 0.85 14.75 2.92
C LYS A 240 1.43 15.97 3.62
N ILE A 241 2.13 16.81 2.86
CA ILE A 241 2.71 18.08 3.32
C ILE A 241 2.24 19.16 2.36
N GLU A 242 1.51 20.14 2.87
CA GLU A 242 1.05 21.29 2.10
C GLU A 242 2.05 22.45 2.20
N ASN A 243 2.07 23.31 1.19
CA ASN A 243 2.97 24.49 1.12
C ASN A 243 4.46 24.15 1.24
N MET A 244 4.86 22.97 0.77
CA MET A 244 6.25 22.54 0.79
C MET A 244 7.06 23.27 -0.28
N ILE A 245 8.19 23.86 0.14
CA ILE A 245 9.13 24.55 -0.73
C ILE A 245 10.34 23.64 -0.92
N ILE A 246 10.61 23.29 -2.18
CA ILE A 246 11.79 22.53 -2.62
C ILE A 246 12.50 23.30 -3.73
N PRO A 247 13.78 23.02 -4.02
CA PRO A 247 14.51 23.69 -5.10
C PRO A 247 13.80 23.56 -6.45
N ALA A 248 13.82 24.64 -7.24
CA ALA A 248 13.21 24.65 -8.58
C ALA A 248 13.90 23.69 -9.56
N GLN A 249 15.17 23.36 -9.31
CA GLN A 249 15.91 22.35 -10.04
C GLN A 249 16.59 21.40 -9.06
N GLY A 250 16.51 20.09 -9.31
CA GLY A 250 17.07 19.09 -8.43
C GLY A 250 17.31 17.75 -9.11
N HIS A 251 18.15 16.94 -8.49
CA HIS A 251 18.38 15.55 -8.86
C HIS A 251 17.37 14.66 -8.14
N PHE A 252 16.84 13.67 -8.87
CA PHE A 252 16.24 12.50 -8.25
C PHE A 252 17.33 11.51 -7.84
N GLY A 253 17.14 10.89 -6.69
CA GLY A 253 18.06 9.90 -6.16
C GLY A 253 17.36 8.84 -5.32
N ILE A 254 18.04 7.72 -5.14
CA ILE A 254 17.69 6.69 -4.17
C ILE A 254 18.97 6.18 -3.52
N SER A 255 18.96 5.99 -2.21
CA SER A 255 20.11 5.49 -1.46
C SER A 255 19.66 4.49 -0.41
N ALA A 256 20.58 3.64 0.04
CA ALA A 256 20.34 2.71 1.14
C ALA A 256 21.63 2.49 1.93
N ALA A 257 21.47 2.06 3.18
CA ALA A 257 22.58 1.67 4.03
C ALA A 257 22.24 0.51 4.95
N THR A 258 23.27 -0.14 5.45
CA THR A 258 23.19 -1.16 6.49
C THR A 258 24.13 -0.83 7.64
N GLY A 259 23.69 -1.11 8.87
CA GLY A 259 24.50 -0.97 10.08
C GLY A 259 25.04 -2.32 10.56
N GLY A 260 24.76 -2.63 11.83
CA GLY A 260 25.12 -3.91 12.46
C GLY A 260 24.20 -5.06 12.04
N LEU A 261 22.92 -4.76 11.82
CA LEU A 261 21.97 -5.58 11.07
C LEU A 261 22.02 -5.17 9.60
N ALA A 262 21.63 -6.07 8.70
CA ALA A 262 21.75 -5.83 7.27
C ALA A 262 20.65 -6.54 6.49
N ASP A 263 19.91 -5.76 5.73
CA ASP A 263 18.96 -6.22 4.72
C ASP A 263 19.51 -5.96 3.31
N ASP A 264 19.02 -6.73 2.33
CA ASP A 264 19.18 -6.40 0.92
C ASP A 264 18.16 -5.32 0.54
N HIS A 265 18.64 -4.23 -0.06
CA HIS A 265 17.85 -3.10 -0.51
C HIS A 265 17.89 -3.02 -2.03
N ASP A 266 16.85 -3.56 -2.68
CA ASP A 266 16.78 -3.70 -4.13
C ASP A 266 15.75 -2.73 -4.72
N VAL A 267 16.12 -1.96 -5.74
CA VAL A 267 15.19 -1.13 -6.53
C VAL A 267 15.01 -1.70 -7.93
N LEU A 268 13.77 -2.01 -8.29
CA LEU A 268 13.43 -2.64 -9.57
C LEU A 268 13.17 -1.59 -10.66
N SER A 269 12.57 -0.46 -10.26
CA SER A 269 12.33 0.65 -11.17
C SER A 269 12.17 1.97 -10.43
N PHE A 270 12.60 3.04 -11.08
CA PHE A 270 12.33 4.42 -10.72
C PHE A 270 11.72 5.10 -11.95
N LEU A 271 10.45 5.46 -11.90
CA LEU A 271 9.74 6.07 -13.03
C LEU A 271 9.33 7.48 -12.69
N THR A 272 9.78 8.45 -13.49
CA THR A 272 9.49 9.87 -13.27
C THR A 272 8.50 10.38 -14.31
N PHE A 273 7.57 11.22 -13.85
CA PHE A 273 6.57 11.85 -14.68
C PHE A 273 6.52 13.34 -14.39
N GLN A 274 6.52 14.16 -15.43
CA GLN A 274 6.17 15.57 -15.32
C GLN A 274 4.65 15.72 -15.33
N LEU A 275 4.12 16.55 -14.43
CA LEU A 275 2.69 16.81 -14.31
C LEU A 275 2.36 18.19 -14.88
N THR A 276 1.32 18.26 -15.70
CA THR A 276 0.81 19.54 -16.23
C THR A 276 -0.60 19.77 -15.73
N GLU A 277 -0.83 20.96 -15.16
CA GLU A 277 -2.14 21.36 -14.67
C GLU A 277 -3.18 21.36 -15.80
N PRO A 278 -4.44 21.00 -15.52
CA PRO A 278 -5.49 21.04 -16.52
C PRO A 278 -5.68 22.47 -17.06
N GLY A 279 -5.57 22.64 -18.38
CA GLY A 279 -5.69 23.94 -19.05
C GLY A 279 -4.37 24.69 -19.30
N LYS A 280 -3.24 24.21 -18.77
CA LYS A 280 -1.91 24.59 -19.26
C LYS A 280 -1.52 23.67 -20.41
N GLU A 281 -0.95 24.24 -21.47
CA GLU A 281 -0.34 23.41 -22.51
C GLU A 281 0.81 22.61 -21.88
N PRO A 282 0.89 21.29 -22.13
CA PRO A 282 2.07 20.54 -21.74
C PRO A 282 3.28 21.19 -22.42
N PRO A 283 4.43 21.30 -21.73
CA PRO A 283 5.63 21.81 -22.38
C PRO A 283 5.82 21.04 -23.68
N THR A 284 5.99 21.77 -24.79
CA THR A 284 6.31 21.19 -26.08
C THR A 284 7.39 20.14 -25.85
N PRO A 285 7.29 18.92 -26.41
CA PRO A 285 8.37 17.95 -26.32
C PRO A 285 9.65 18.70 -26.64
N ASP A 286 10.61 18.72 -25.72
CA ASP A 286 11.89 19.38 -25.99
C ASP A 286 12.34 18.89 -27.37
N LYS A 287 12.87 19.80 -28.20
CA LYS A 287 13.42 19.47 -29.53
C LYS A 287 14.64 18.53 -29.46
N GLU A 288 14.73 17.66 -28.46
CA GLU A 288 15.91 16.88 -28.07
C GLU A 288 15.60 15.38 -27.92
N ILE A 289 15.04 14.80 -28.96
CA ILE A 289 15.71 13.62 -29.51
C ILE A 289 16.02 14.03 -30.94
N SER A 290 17.30 14.23 -31.28
CA SER A 290 17.68 14.47 -32.67
C SER A 290 17.02 13.40 -33.54
N GLU A 291 16.57 13.71 -34.75
CA GLU A 291 16.04 12.67 -35.65
C GLU A 291 17.00 11.48 -35.76
N LYS A 292 18.31 11.74 -35.72
CA LYS A 292 19.37 10.73 -35.62
C LYS A 292 19.32 9.85 -34.38
N GLU A 293 19.01 10.41 -33.21
CA GLU A 293 18.89 9.63 -31.98
C GLU A 293 17.61 8.80 -31.98
N LYS A 294 16.51 9.33 -32.53
CA LYS A 294 15.27 8.55 -32.70
C LYS A 294 15.51 7.36 -33.63
N GLU A 295 16.18 7.60 -34.74
CA GLU A 295 16.53 6.58 -35.72
C GLU A 295 17.49 5.53 -35.11
N LYS A 296 18.50 5.97 -34.36
CA LYS A 296 19.39 5.05 -33.62
C LYS A 296 18.63 4.20 -32.60
N TYR A 297 17.73 4.79 -31.81
CA TYR A 297 16.93 4.03 -30.84
C TYR A 297 15.95 3.07 -31.53
N GLN A 298 15.41 3.46 -32.68
CA GLN A 298 14.54 2.62 -33.49
C GLN A 298 15.31 1.43 -34.07
N GLU A 299 16.51 1.65 -34.61
CA GLU A 299 17.41 0.59 -35.09
C GLU A 299 17.83 -0.35 -33.96
N GLU A 300 18.21 0.19 -32.78
CA GLU A 300 18.54 -0.62 -31.60
C GLU A 300 17.34 -1.47 -31.15
N PHE A 301 16.12 -0.90 -31.17
CA PHE A 301 14.89 -1.62 -30.83
C PHE A 301 14.59 -2.74 -31.83
N GLU A 302 14.73 -2.48 -33.13
CA GLU A 302 14.53 -3.47 -34.19
C GLU A 302 15.55 -4.60 -34.12
N HIS A 303 16.82 -4.27 -33.91
CA HIS A 303 17.88 -5.27 -33.70
C HIS A 303 17.58 -6.14 -32.48
N TYR A 304 17.20 -5.50 -31.37
CA TYR A 304 16.86 -6.22 -30.13
C TYR A 304 15.64 -7.14 -30.31
N GLN A 305 14.62 -6.68 -31.03
CA GLN A 305 13.45 -7.50 -31.36
C GLN A 305 13.83 -8.71 -32.20
N GLN A 306 14.70 -8.55 -33.21
CA GLN A 306 15.21 -9.64 -34.03
C GLN A 306 16.04 -10.65 -33.22
N GLU A 307 16.89 -10.19 -32.29
CA GLU A 307 17.62 -11.08 -31.40
C GLU A 307 16.69 -11.87 -30.46
N LEU A 308 15.66 -11.23 -29.92
CA LEU A 308 14.65 -11.90 -29.10
C LEU A 308 13.92 -12.99 -29.89
N ASP A 309 13.49 -12.68 -31.10
CA ASP A 309 12.77 -13.64 -31.95
C ASP A 309 13.69 -14.81 -32.36
N LYS A 310 14.96 -14.53 -32.66
CA LYS A 310 15.97 -15.58 -32.91
C LYS A 310 16.18 -16.47 -31.69
N LYS A 311 16.32 -15.90 -30.49
CA LYS A 311 16.47 -16.67 -29.25
C LYS A 311 15.22 -17.49 -28.92
N LYS A 312 14.02 -16.96 -29.18
CA LYS A 312 12.77 -17.72 -29.06
C LYS A 312 12.74 -18.90 -30.03
N GLU A 313 13.16 -18.70 -31.28
CA GLU A 313 13.23 -19.76 -32.28
C GLU A 313 14.26 -20.84 -31.91
N GLU A 314 15.44 -20.44 -31.45
CA GLU A 314 16.48 -21.35 -30.93
C GLU A 314 15.97 -22.15 -29.72
N PHE A 315 15.36 -21.46 -28.74
CA PHE A 315 14.76 -22.11 -27.57
C PHE A 315 13.68 -23.12 -27.97
N GLN A 316 12.85 -22.79 -28.96
CA GLN A 316 11.77 -23.66 -29.44
C GLN A 316 12.27 -24.83 -30.30
N LYS A 317 13.41 -24.69 -30.98
CA LYS A 317 14.11 -25.79 -31.66
C LYS A 317 14.73 -26.76 -30.67
N ASP A 318 15.30 -26.25 -29.59
CA ASP A 318 15.95 -27.06 -28.55
C ASP A 318 14.96 -27.75 -27.62
N HIS A 319 13.71 -27.28 -27.56
CA HIS A 319 12.65 -27.81 -26.69
C HIS A 319 11.35 -28.10 -27.46
N PRO A 320 11.35 -29.10 -28.37
CA PRO A 320 10.16 -29.46 -29.15
C PRO A 320 8.99 -29.94 -28.28
N ASP A 321 9.27 -30.42 -27.06
CA ASP A 321 8.32 -30.98 -26.11
C ASP A 321 7.46 -29.91 -25.40
N LEU A 322 7.88 -28.63 -25.43
CA LEU A 322 7.25 -27.51 -24.73
C LEU A 322 6.33 -26.65 -25.62
N GLN A 323 6.04 -27.09 -26.85
CA GLN A 323 5.09 -26.38 -27.71
C GLN A 323 3.68 -26.34 -27.09
N GLY A 324 3.31 -25.17 -26.55
CA GLY A 324 1.96 -24.86 -26.09
C GLY A 324 1.77 -24.64 -24.59
N GLN A 325 2.83 -24.67 -23.77
CA GLN A 325 2.73 -24.28 -22.35
C GLN A 325 3.24 -22.85 -22.12
N PRO A 326 2.53 -22.01 -21.36
CA PRO A 326 3.05 -20.70 -20.94
C PRO A 326 4.33 -20.89 -20.14
N ALA A 327 5.40 -20.18 -20.51
CA ALA A 327 6.71 -20.31 -19.87
C ALA A 327 6.74 -19.86 -18.40
N ASP A 328 5.71 -19.16 -17.93
CA ASP A 328 5.67 -18.53 -16.60
C ASP A 328 5.35 -19.52 -15.46
N ASP A 329 4.79 -20.71 -15.74
CA ASP A 329 4.33 -21.66 -14.72
C ASP A 329 5.34 -22.78 -14.37
N ILE A 330 6.50 -22.82 -15.01
CA ILE A 330 7.40 -24.01 -14.96
C ILE A 330 8.40 -23.95 -13.78
N PHE A 331 8.55 -22.80 -13.13
CA PHE A 331 9.48 -22.62 -12.00
C PHE A 331 8.78 -22.12 -10.74
N GLU A 332 7.85 -22.89 -10.20
CA GLU A 332 7.35 -22.69 -8.83
C GLU A 332 7.70 -23.92 -8.00
N SER A 333 8.56 -23.77 -6.99
CA SER A 333 8.86 -24.88 -6.08
C SER A 333 7.61 -25.23 -5.26
N VAL A 334 7.51 -26.47 -4.76
CA VAL A 334 6.37 -26.89 -3.92
C VAL A 334 6.21 -25.96 -2.70
N GLY A 335 7.33 -25.47 -2.14
CA GLY A 335 7.33 -24.49 -1.06
C GLY A 335 6.81 -23.11 -1.49
N ASP A 336 7.17 -22.63 -2.69
CA ASP A 336 6.68 -21.36 -3.22
C ASP A 336 5.17 -21.40 -3.49
N ARG A 337 4.67 -22.53 -4.00
CA ARG A 337 3.24 -22.75 -4.24
C ARG A 337 2.44 -22.77 -2.94
N GLU A 338 2.95 -23.44 -1.90
CA GLU A 338 2.32 -23.47 -0.58
C GLU A 338 2.32 -22.08 0.06
N LEU A 339 3.44 -21.36 -0.02
CA LEU A 339 3.52 -19.96 0.42
C LEU A 339 2.50 -19.10 -0.32
N ARG A 340 2.42 -19.22 -1.65
CA ARG A 340 1.48 -18.46 -2.47
C ARG A 340 0.04 -18.73 -2.09
N GLN A 341 -0.34 -20.00 -1.89
CA GLN A 341 -1.69 -20.36 -1.46
C GLN A 341 -2.03 -19.81 -0.07
N ILE A 342 -1.08 -19.84 0.88
CA ILE A 342 -1.24 -19.23 2.20
C ILE A 342 -1.42 -17.71 2.08
N PHE A 343 -0.59 -17.05 1.27
CA PHE A 343 -0.63 -15.61 1.07
C PHE A 343 -1.83 -15.15 0.24
N GLU A 344 -2.32 -15.93 -0.71
CA GLU A 344 -3.59 -15.70 -1.40
C GLU A 344 -4.75 -15.77 -0.40
N GLY A 345 -4.73 -16.74 0.52
CA GLY A 345 -5.67 -16.83 1.63
C GLY A 345 -5.62 -15.60 2.54
N GLN A 346 -4.43 -15.16 2.94
CA GLN A 346 -4.24 -13.97 3.78
C GLN A 346 -4.61 -12.67 3.06
N ASN A 347 -4.25 -12.53 1.78
CA ASN A 347 -4.57 -11.36 0.97
C ASN A 347 -6.08 -11.22 0.80
N ARG A 348 -6.79 -12.35 0.63
CA ARG A 348 -8.26 -12.35 0.58
C ARG A 348 -8.86 -11.88 1.90
N ILE A 349 -8.35 -12.35 3.05
CA ILE A 349 -8.77 -11.86 4.37
C ILE A 349 -8.46 -10.37 4.53
N HIS A 350 -7.28 -9.92 4.10
CA HIS A 350 -6.87 -8.52 4.18
C HIS A 350 -7.74 -7.60 3.32
N LEU A 351 -8.08 -8.01 2.10
CA LEU A 351 -8.99 -7.28 1.22
C LEU A 351 -10.39 -7.17 1.81
N GLU A 352 -10.89 -8.22 2.45
CA GLU A 352 -12.18 -8.17 3.18
C GLU A 352 -12.10 -7.25 4.40
N ILE A 353 -11.00 -7.25 5.16
CA ILE A 353 -10.78 -6.29 6.25
C ILE A 353 -10.74 -4.85 5.72
N LYS A 354 -10.11 -4.61 4.57
CA LYS A 354 -10.06 -3.31 3.91
C LYS A 354 -11.44 -2.86 3.43
N GLN A 355 -12.23 -3.78 2.89
CA GLN A 355 -13.63 -3.53 2.53
C GLN A 355 -14.48 -3.23 3.76
N LEU A 356 -14.30 -3.99 4.85
CA LEU A 356 -14.99 -3.80 6.11
C LEU A 356 -14.63 -2.44 6.73
N ASN A 357 -13.36 -2.05 6.72
CA ASN A 357 -12.92 -0.71 7.15
C ASN A 357 -13.54 0.40 6.30
N ARG A 358 -13.57 0.25 4.96
CA ARG A 358 -14.25 1.21 4.08
C ARG A 358 -15.74 1.32 4.38
N GLN A 359 -16.41 0.21 4.65
CA GLN A 359 -17.82 0.20 5.05
C GLN A 359 -18.03 0.85 6.43
N LEU A 360 -17.11 0.60 7.37
CA LEU A 360 -17.12 1.23 8.69
C LEU A 360 -16.92 2.74 8.59
N ASP A 361 -15.98 3.20 7.75
CA ASP A 361 -15.74 4.62 7.51
C ASP A 361 -16.96 5.29 6.86
N MET A 362 -17.64 4.62 5.91
CA MET A 362 -18.90 5.13 5.37
C MET A 362 -19.99 5.26 6.44
N ILE A 363 -20.14 4.24 7.31
CA ILE A 363 -21.09 4.27 8.42
C ILE A 363 -20.75 5.38 9.43
N LEU A 364 -19.46 5.56 9.75
CA LEU A 364 -18.99 6.60 10.65
C LEU A 364 -19.19 8.00 10.05
N ASP A 365 -18.93 8.19 8.76
CA ASP A 365 -19.16 9.47 8.08
C ASP A 365 -20.65 9.79 7.98
N GLU A 366 -21.50 8.77 7.78
CA GLU A 366 -22.95 8.91 7.78
C GLU A 366 -23.51 9.22 9.19
N GLN A 367 -22.98 8.59 10.25
CA GLN A 367 -23.26 8.98 11.62
C GLN A 367 -22.77 10.41 11.94
N ARG A 368 -21.60 10.80 11.43
CA ARG A 368 -21.05 12.15 11.63
C ARG A 368 -21.92 13.21 10.96
N ARG A 369 -22.38 12.96 9.73
CA ARG A 369 -23.34 13.81 9.02
C ARG A 369 -24.66 13.91 9.78
N TYR A 370 -25.15 12.79 10.32
CA TYR A 370 -26.37 12.77 11.14
C TYR A 370 -26.24 13.53 12.47
N VAL A 371 -25.14 13.35 13.20
CA VAL A 371 -24.86 14.13 14.41
C VAL A 371 -24.72 15.61 14.07
N SER A 372 -24.12 15.96 12.93
CA SER A 372 -24.01 17.35 12.49
C SER A 372 -25.38 17.96 12.14
N SER A 373 -26.27 17.23 11.45
CA SER A 373 -27.62 17.70 11.12
C SER A 373 -28.48 17.84 12.37
N LEU A 374 -28.42 16.88 13.31
CA LEU A 374 -29.08 16.98 14.60
C LEU A 374 -28.56 18.15 15.44
N THR A 375 -27.24 18.39 15.43
CA THR A 375 -26.64 19.52 16.17
C THR A 375 -27.06 20.87 15.57
N GLU A 376 -27.20 20.95 14.25
CA GLU A 376 -27.71 22.14 13.56
C GLU A 376 -29.20 22.37 13.87
N GLU A 377 -30.00 21.31 13.97
CA GLU A 377 -31.44 21.36 14.24
C GLU A 377 -31.74 21.65 15.72
N VAL A 378 -30.92 21.12 16.64
CA VAL A 378 -30.93 21.47 18.07
C VAL A 378 -30.47 22.92 18.28
N SER A 379 -29.48 23.40 17.52
CA SER A 379 -29.09 24.82 17.53
C SER A 379 -30.21 25.73 17.03
N LYS A 380 -30.98 25.31 16.02
CA LYS A 380 -32.17 26.04 15.54
C LYS A 380 -33.31 26.08 16.58
N ARG A 381 -33.45 25.07 17.43
CA ARG A 381 -34.39 25.08 18.58
C ARG A 381 -33.91 25.92 19.77
N GLY A 382 -32.62 26.26 19.85
CA GLY A 382 -32.02 27.06 20.93
C GLY A 382 -32.31 28.56 20.85
N ALA A 383 -32.84 29.06 19.72
CA ALA A 383 -33.12 30.48 19.50
C ALA A 383 -34.61 30.71 19.17
N GLY A 384 -35.51 30.53 20.15
CA GLY A 384 -36.89 31.05 20.02
C GLY A 384 -37.97 30.38 20.87
N ILE A 385 -38.39 31.10 21.93
CA ILE A 385 -39.71 31.14 22.60
C ILE A 385 -40.19 29.87 23.39
N PRO A 386 -40.52 30.00 24.69
CA PRO A 386 -41.03 28.91 25.51
C PRO A 386 -42.55 28.71 25.31
N GLY A 387 -42.93 27.53 24.81
CA GLY A 387 -44.33 27.10 24.83
C GLY A 387 -44.78 26.30 23.61
N HIS A 388 -44.21 25.12 23.38
CA HIS A 388 -44.93 24.01 22.74
C HIS A 388 -44.33 22.68 23.18
N SER A 389 -45.15 21.90 23.90
CA SER A 389 -44.87 20.53 24.29
C SER A 389 -44.85 19.61 23.05
N GLY A 390 -43.93 18.66 23.07
CA GLY A 390 -43.56 17.75 21.99
C GLY A 390 -44.70 17.11 21.19
N GLN A 391 -44.59 17.25 19.88
CA GLN A 391 -44.96 16.20 18.92
C GLN A 391 -43.76 15.99 18.00
N ILE A 392 -43.16 14.81 18.09
CA ILE A 392 -42.24 14.30 17.07
C ILE A 392 -43.08 14.11 15.80
N SER A 393 -42.64 14.71 14.70
CA SER A 393 -43.35 14.60 13.42
C SER A 393 -43.33 13.13 12.96
N GLN A 394 -44.45 12.58 12.49
CA GLN A 394 -44.48 11.22 11.90
C GLN A 394 -43.44 11.03 10.79
N GLN A 395 -43.05 12.11 10.12
CA GLN A 395 -42.01 12.14 9.09
C GLN A 395 -40.59 11.94 9.67
N GLU A 396 -40.33 12.43 10.88
CA GLU A 396 -39.07 12.20 11.61
C GLU A 396 -38.98 10.74 12.07
N LEU A 397 -40.11 10.14 12.48
CA LEU A 397 -40.16 8.74 12.87
C LEU A 397 -39.97 7.82 11.65
N ASP A 398 -40.62 8.12 10.52
CA ASP A 398 -40.49 7.33 9.28
C ASP A 398 -39.09 7.39 8.68
N THR A 399 -38.40 8.53 8.80
CA THR A 399 -37.01 8.65 8.37
C THR A 399 -36.06 7.86 9.27
N VAL A 400 -36.22 7.94 10.59
CA VAL A 400 -35.46 7.12 11.55
C VAL A 400 -35.69 5.62 11.32
N VAL A 401 -36.93 5.22 11.07
CA VAL A 401 -37.28 3.82 10.78
C VAL A 401 -36.65 3.37 9.47
N LYS A 402 -36.70 4.17 8.40
CA LYS A 402 -36.05 3.84 7.12
C LYS A 402 -34.53 3.73 7.25
N THR A 403 -33.89 4.62 8.01
CA THR A 403 -32.45 4.56 8.26
C THR A 403 -32.06 3.34 9.10
N GLN A 404 -32.86 2.99 10.12
CA GLN A 404 -32.68 1.74 10.89
C GLN A 404 -32.78 0.50 10.00
N HIS A 405 -33.72 0.48 9.05
CA HIS A 405 -33.85 -0.62 8.09
C HIS A 405 -32.66 -0.69 7.13
N GLU A 406 -32.10 0.44 6.71
CA GLU A 406 -30.93 0.48 5.84
C GLU A 406 -29.66 0.01 6.57
N ILE A 407 -29.46 0.42 7.83
CA ILE A 407 -28.37 -0.09 8.68
C ILE A 407 -28.50 -1.61 8.88
N LEU A 408 -29.71 -2.10 9.16
CA LEU A 408 -29.98 -3.54 9.28
C LEU A 408 -29.68 -4.31 7.98
N ARG A 409 -30.01 -3.72 6.83
CA ARG A 409 -29.69 -4.30 5.51
C ARG A 409 -28.18 -4.44 5.32
N GLN A 410 -27.42 -3.38 5.61
CA GLN A 410 -25.96 -3.38 5.48
C GLN A 410 -25.28 -4.35 6.47
N VAL A 411 -25.77 -4.44 7.70
CA VAL A 411 -25.28 -5.41 8.69
C VAL A 411 -25.57 -6.85 8.26
N ASN A 412 -26.74 -7.10 7.65
CA ASN A 412 -27.09 -8.43 7.15
C ASN A 412 -26.26 -8.82 5.91
N GLU A 413 -25.89 -7.86 5.06
CA GLU A 413 -24.93 -8.07 3.96
C GLU A 413 -23.52 -8.40 4.49
N MET A 414 -23.06 -7.69 5.52
CA MET A 414 -21.79 -7.97 6.19
C MET A 414 -21.77 -9.38 6.81
N LYS A 415 -22.88 -9.78 7.45
CA LYS A 415 -23.06 -11.15 7.97
C LYS A 415 -22.97 -12.21 6.86
N ASN A 416 -23.63 -11.98 5.73
CA ASN A 416 -23.63 -12.94 4.62
C ASN A 416 -22.23 -13.06 3.99
N SER A 417 -21.54 -11.93 3.76
CA SER A 417 -20.16 -11.91 3.27
C SER A 417 -19.20 -12.66 4.21
N MET A 418 -19.32 -12.41 5.51
CA MET A 418 -18.50 -13.07 6.54
C MET A 418 -18.77 -14.59 6.60
N SER A 419 -20.04 -15.01 6.49
CA SER A 419 -20.41 -16.42 6.51
C SER A 419 -19.91 -17.17 5.27
N GLU A 420 -19.83 -16.51 4.11
CA GLU A 420 -19.29 -17.08 2.88
C GLU A 420 -17.77 -17.24 2.97
N THR A 421 -17.09 -16.25 3.55
CA THR A 421 -15.64 -16.28 3.82
C THR A 421 -15.27 -17.45 4.75
N ILE A 422 -16.01 -17.66 5.84
CA ILE A 422 -15.78 -18.79 6.77
C ILE A 422 -15.92 -20.14 6.05
N ARG A 423 -16.89 -20.28 5.12
CA ARG A 423 -17.06 -21.50 4.33
C ARG A 423 -15.88 -21.76 3.39
N LEU A 424 -15.39 -20.72 2.72
CA LEU A 424 -14.27 -20.84 1.78
C LEU A 424 -12.96 -21.17 2.50
N VAL A 425 -12.72 -20.56 3.66
CA VAL A 425 -11.56 -20.83 4.52
C VAL A 425 -11.59 -22.26 5.08
N SER A 426 -12.78 -22.80 5.37
CA SER A 426 -12.93 -24.20 5.81
C SER A 426 -12.69 -25.25 4.72
N GLY A 427 -12.72 -24.86 3.44
CA GLY A 427 -12.51 -25.76 2.30
C GLY A 427 -11.05 -26.10 1.99
N ILE A 428 -10.08 -25.50 2.69
CA ILE A 428 -8.63 -25.59 2.38
C ILE A 428 -7.94 -26.78 3.12
N GLN A 429 -8.69 -27.62 3.84
CA GLN A 429 -8.13 -28.77 4.56
C GLN A 429 -7.89 -29.98 3.64
N HIS A 430 -6.64 -30.17 3.19
CA HIS A 430 -6.14 -31.48 2.74
C HIS A 430 -5.25 -32.12 3.82
N PRO A 431 -5.39 -33.42 4.11
CA PRO A 431 -4.53 -34.13 5.04
C PRO A 431 -3.28 -34.62 4.31
N GLY A 432 -2.11 -34.04 4.58
CA GLY A 432 -0.86 -34.49 3.97
C GLY A 432 0.40 -33.93 4.61
N SER A 433 1.17 -34.83 5.21
CA SER A 433 2.58 -34.72 5.61
C SER A 433 2.95 -33.91 6.86
N ALA A 434 3.42 -34.65 7.86
CA ALA A 434 3.93 -34.16 9.13
C ALA A 434 5.42 -33.76 9.00
N GLY A 435 5.72 -32.50 9.28
CA GLY A 435 7.10 -32.03 9.44
C GLY A 435 7.22 -30.52 9.35
N GLY A 436 6.89 -29.80 10.44
CA GLY A 436 7.10 -28.35 10.57
C GLY A 436 5.85 -27.50 10.84
N VAL A 437 4.66 -28.11 10.89
CA VAL A 437 3.35 -27.42 10.80
C VAL A 437 2.62 -27.40 12.15
N TYR A 438 3.31 -27.07 13.25
CA TYR A 438 2.63 -26.95 14.57
C TYR A 438 2.31 -25.51 14.95
N GLU A 439 3.08 -24.51 14.51
CA GLU A 439 2.85 -23.11 14.91
C GLU A 439 1.91 -22.36 13.93
N THR A 440 1.98 -22.68 12.64
CA THR A 440 1.17 -22.03 11.59
C THR A 440 -0.29 -22.52 11.59
N THR A 441 -0.54 -23.79 11.90
CA THR A 441 -1.91 -24.31 12.07
C THR A 441 -2.58 -23.72 13.32
N GLN A 442 -1.80 -23.45 14.37
CA GLN A 442 -2.28 -22.79 15.59
C GLN A 442 -2.83 -21.40 15.28
N HIS A 443 -2.07 -20.58 14.54
CA HIS A 443 -2.51 -19.25 14.11
C HIS A 443 -3.79 -19.28 13.26
N PHE A 444 -3.95 -20.29 12.42
CA PHE A 444 -5.15 -20.44 11.59
C PHE A 444 -6.37 -20.86 12.43
N MET A 445 -6.15 -21.70 13.44
CA MET A 445 -7.19 -22.07 14.41
C MET A 445 -7.57 -20.88 15.30
N ASP A 446 -6.62 -20.04 15.71
CA ASP A 446 -6.87 -18.82 16.47
C ASP A 446 -7.66 -17.79 15.64
N ILE A 447 -7.27 -17.57 14.37
CA ILE A 447 -8.02 -16.68 13.46
C ILE A 447 -9.45 -17.19 13.24
N LYS A 448 -9.61 -18.51 13.10
CA LYS A 448 -10.93 -19.15 12.99
C LYS A 448 -11.76 -18.94 14.27
N GLU A 449 -11.15 -19.08 15.44
CA GLU A 449 -11.80 -18.84 16.74
C GLU A 449 -12.25 -17.37 16.86
N HIS A 450 -11.38 -16.42 16.54
CA HIS A 450 -11.69 -14.99 16.56
C HIS A 450 -12.80 -14.62 15.56
N LEU A 451 -12.81 -15.22 14.37
CA LEU A 451 -13.89 -15.07 13.39
C LEU A 451 -15.22 -15.63 13.90
N HIS A 452 -15.19 -16.76 14.62
CA HIS A 452 -16.38 -17.30 15.26
C HIS A 452 -16.92 -16.39 16.37
N ILE A 453 -16.04 -15.73 17.13
CA ILE A 453 -16.43 -14.73 18.14
C ILE A 453 -17.11 -13.53 17.46
N VAL A 454 -16.50 -12.96 16.41
CA VAL A 454 -17.07 -11.83 15.67
C VAL A 454 -18.41 -12.19 15.03
N LYS A 455 -18.52 -13.38 14.40
CA LYS A 455 -19.78 -13.88 13.87
C LYS A 455 -20.86 -13.97 14.95
N ARG A 456 -20.52 -14.52 16.12
CA ARG A 456 -21.43 -14.64 17.25
C ARG A 456 -21.88 -13.27 17.77
N ASP A 457 -20.98 -12.30 17.83
CA ASP A 457 -21.31 -10.95 18.28
C ASP A 457 -22.20 -10.22 17.26
N ILE A 458 -21.98 -10.43 15.96
CA ILE A 458 -22.88 -9.97 14.89
C ILE A 458 -24.25 -10.66 14.97
N ASP A 459 -24.29 -11.98 15.17
CA ASP A 459 -25.55 -12.72 15.34
C ASP A 459 -26.32 -12.24 16.60
N ASN A 460 -25.63 -11.90 17.68
CA ASN A 460 -26.22 -11.30 18.87
C ASN A 460 -26.79 -9.90 18.61
N LEU A 461 -26.12 -9.08 17.79
CA LEU A 461 -26.60 -7.77 17.35
C LEU A 461 -27.86 -7.89 16.47
N VAL A 462 -27.91 -8.88 15.59
CA VAL A 462 -29.06 -9.16 14.71
C VAL A 462 -30.25 -9.72 15.50
N GLN A 463 -30.02 -10.63 16.46
CA GLN A 463 -31.10 -11.22 17.28
C GLN A 463 -31.75 -10.22 18.24
N ARG A 464 -31.03 -9.16 18.66
CA ARG A 464 -31.57 -8.17 19.59
C ARG A 464 -32.68 -7.27 19.00
N ASN A 465 -32.92 -7.34 17.69
CA ASN A 465 -33.89 -6.51 16.96
C ASN A 465 -35.14 -7.25 16.47
N MET A 466 -35.44 -8.46 16.97
CA MET A 466 -36.70 -9.14 16.64
C MET A 466 -37.82 -8.74 17.63
N PRO A 467 -39.02 -8.33 17.19
CA PRO A 467 -40.04 -7.79 18.07
C PRO A 467 -40.79 -8.92 18.80
N SER A 468 -40.39 -9.23 20.02
CA SER A 468 -41.22 -9.99 20.96
C SER A 468 -42.21 -9.04 21.63
N ASN A 469 -43.47 -9.13 21.20
CA ASN A 469 -44.60 -8.40 21.74
C ASN A 469 -45.02 -8.97 23.11
N GLU A 470 -44.27 -8.66 24.16
CA GLU A 470 -44.73 -8.79 25.54
C GLU A 470 -44.00 -7.75 26.42
N LYS A 471 -44.77 -6.98 27.20
CA LYS A 471 -44.24 -5.97 28.12
C LYS A 471 -43.43 -6.65 29.24
N LEU A 472 -42.14 -6.87 29.02
CA LEU A 472 -41.21 -7.29 30.07
C LEU A 472 -40.70 -6.06 30.82
N LYS A 473 -41.18 -5.89 32.06
CA LYS A 473 -40.46 -5.15 33.10
C LYS A 473 -39.04 -5.69 33.16
N CYS A 474 -38.05 -4.80 33.18
CA CYS A 474 -36.66 -5.18 33.38
C CYS A 474 -36.54 -6.06 34.63
N PRO A 475 -35.97 -7.28 34.53
CA PRO A 475 -35.59 -8.02 35.72
C PRO A 475 -34.56 -7.20 36.49
N GLU A 476 -34.74 -7.05 37.81
CA GLU A 476 -33.69 -6.50 38.65
C GLU A 476 -32.42 -7.34 38.46
N LEU A 477 -31.32 -6.64 38.18
CA LEU A 477 -29.99 -7.23 38.01
C LEU A 477 -29.68 -8.08 39.25
N PRO A 478 -29.38 -9.38 39.12
CA PRO A 478 -28.82 -10.13 40.23
C PRO A 478 -27.49 -9.46 40.61
N PRO A 479 -27.20 -9.31 41.92
CA PRO A 479 -25.97 -8.66 42.37
C PRO A 479 -24.77 -9.36 41.76
N PHE A 480 -23.89 -8.58 41.13
CA PHE A 480 -22.66 -9.08 40.53
C PHE A 480 -21.89 -9.94 41.55
N PRO A 481 -21.46 -11.17 41.21
CA PRO A 481 -20.61 -11.93 42.10
C PRO A 481 -19.29 -11.16 42.23
N SER A 482 -19.03 -10.66 43.43
CA SER A 482 -17.77 -10.00 43.79
C SER A 482 -16.61 -10.90 43.36
N CYS A 483 -15.82 -10.49 42.37
CA CYS A 483 -14.70 -11.29 41.84
C CYS A 483 -13.59 -11.53 42.89
N LEU A 484 -13.72 -10.96 44.09
CA LEU A 484 -12.98 -11.30 45.29
C LEU A 484 -13.87 -11.01 46.51
N SER A 485 -14.13 -12.00 47.37
CA SER A 485 -14.88 -11.78 48.62
C SER A 485 -14.10 -10.80 49.51
N THR A 486 -14.79 -9.86 50.17
CA THR A 486 -14.19 -8.90 51.12
C THR A 486 -13.35 -9.63 52.18
N ILE A 487 -13.77 -10.85 52.56
CA ILE A 487 -13.03 -11.71 53.49
C ILE A 487 -11.71 -12.17 52.88
N HIS A 488 -11.69 -12.58 51.61
CA HIS A 488 -10.47 -13.02 50.92
C HIS A 488 -9.49 -11.86 50.69
N PHE A 489 -10.00 -10.67 50.39
CA PHE A 489 -9.20 -9.46 50.30
C PHE A 489 -8.51 -9.13 51.64
N VAL A 490 -9.25 -9.15 52.74
CA VAL A 490 -8.70 -8.87 54.08
C VAL A 490 -7.68 -9.93 54.50
N ILE A 491 -7.93 -11.21 54.23
CA ILE A 491 -6.96 -12.28 54.50
C ILE A 491 -5.66 -12.03 53.72
N PHE A 492 -5.75 -11.67 52.44
CA PHE A 492 -4.58 -11.41 51.61
C PHE A 492 -3.76 -10.22 52.13
N VAL A 493 -4.43 -9.14 52.52
CA VAL A 493 -3.78 -7.95 53.11
C VAL A 493 -3.10 -8.29 54.44
N VAL A 494 -3.74 -9.08 55.30
CA VAL A 494 -3.14 -9.51 56.58
C VAL A 494 -1.91 -10.38 56.35
N VAL A 495 -1.99 -11.37 55.46
CA VAL A 495 -0.86 -12.24 55.11
C VAL A 495 0.30 -11.43 54.53
N GLN A 496 0.01 -10.52 53.61
CA GLN A 496 1.02 -9.64 53.00
C GLN A 496 1.67 -8.73 54.04
N THR A 497 0.90 -8.21 55.00
CA THR A 497 1.41 -7.37 56.08
C THR A 497 2.31 -8.17 57.04
N VAL A 498 1.93 -9.39 57.39
CA VAL A 498 2.75 -10.27 58.25
C VAL A 498 4.06 -10.65 57.57
N LEU A 499 4.03 -11.00 56.28
CA LEU A 499 5.24 -11.29 55.51
C LEU A 499 6.16 -10.06 55.40
N PHE A 500 5.59 -8.87 55.22
CA PHE A 500 6.35 -7.62 55.16
C PHE A 500 7.01 -7.29 56.51
N ILE A 501 6.28 -7.43 57.62
CA ILE A 501 6.84 -7.26 58.96
C ILE A 501 7.93 -8.31 59.25
N GLY A 502 7.68 -9.57 58.90
CA GLY A 502 8.66 -10.65 59.03
C GLY A 502 9.94 -10.37 58.24
N TYR A 503 9.81 -9.84 57.02
CA TYR A 503 10.95 -9.43 56.21
C TYR A 503 11.72 -8.26 56.85
N ILE A 504 11.04 -7.25 57.37
CA ILE A 504 11.68 -6.13 58.08
C ILE A 504 12.41 -6.62 59.33
N MET A 505 11.78 -7.51 60.13
CA MET A 505 12.43 -8.07 61.31
C MET A 505 13.67 -8.90 60.96
N TYR A 506 13.57 -9.75 59.93
CA TYR A 506 14.70 -10.53 59.42
C TYR A 506 15.85 -9.61 58.95
N ARG A 507 15.54 -8.56 58.19
CA ARG A 507 16.52 -7.58 57.73
C ARG A 507 17.16 -6.83 58.89
N THR A 508 16.36 -6.40 59.87
CA THR A 508 16.86 -5.70 61.06
C THR A 508 17.75 -6.61 61.92
N GLN A 509 17.42 -7.90 62.00
CA GLN A 509 18.23 -8.89 62.72
C GLN A 509 19.56 -9.17 61.99
N GLN A 510 19.55 -9.26 60.66
CA GLN A 510 20.75 -9.34 59.81
C GLN A 510 21.65 -8.10 60.01
N GLU A 511 21.07 -6.90 59.98
CA GLU A 511 21.79 -5.64 60.23
C GLU A 511 22.37 -5.57 61.65
N ALA A 512 21.63 -6.06 62.66
CA ALA A 512 22.11 -6.12 64.05
C ALA A 512 23.20 -7.20 64.26
N ALA A 513 23.13 -8.32 63.54
CA ALA A 513 24.18 -9.34 63.55
C ALA A 513 25.46 -8.84 62.87
N ALA A 514 25.33 -8.11 61.75
CA ALA A 514 26.47 -7.50 61.06
C ALA A 514 27.19 -6.44 61.92
N LYS A 515 26.46 -5.71 62.78
CA LYS A 515 27.04 -4.74 63.72
C LYS A 515 27.78 -5.35 64.92
N LYS A 516 27.66 -6.66 65.19
CA LYS A 516 28.44 -7.35 66.23
C LYS A 516 29.83 -7.81 65.77
N PHE A 517 30.15 -7.64 64.48
CA PHE A 517 31.44 -7.99 63.89
C PHE A 517 32.35 -6.77 63.60
N PHE A 518 31.96 -5.58 64.07
CA PHE A 518 32.79 -4.37 64.04
C PHE A 518 33.10 -3.87 65.45
#